data_AF-A0A0B7NF62-F1
#
_entry.id   AF-A0A0B7NF62-F1
#
_cell.length_a   1.000
_cell.length_b   1.000
_cell.length_c   1.000
_cell.angle_alpha   90.00
_cell.angle_beta   90.00
_cell.angle_gamma   90.00
#
_symmetry.space_group_name_H-M   'P 1'
#
loop_
_entity.id
_entity.type
_entity.pdbx_description
1 polymer ?
#
loop_
_entity_poly.entity_id
_entity_poly.type
_entity_poly.pdbx_seq_one_letter_code
_entity_poly.pdbx_strand_id
1 'polypeptide(L)'
;MSCQVAGYTVSKTTPLNLSVDEAIVSSRKSSSFLAHMLAMIDPQQIKANETAKDAYEECLQLKEYLSEQLWTEVETDGISKVQAALEELSQALIKYEMTNDMVEGEWEFVESSTCCVPSY
;
A
#
# COMPACT_ATOMS: atom_id res chain seq x y z
N MET A 1 13.07 -22.21 -7.09
CA MET A 1 12.64 -23.33 -6.24
C MET A 1 11.44 -22.85 -5.46
N SER A 2 10.30 -23.54 -5.55
CA SER A 2 9.06 -23.14 -4.89
C SER A 2 9.00 -23.80 -3.52
N CYS A 3 9.06 -23.03 -2.45
CA CYS A 3 8.94 -23.56 -1.09
C CYS A 3 7.46 -23.75 -0.76
N GLN A 4 7.06 -24.98 -0.48
CA GLN A 4 5.71 -25.31 0.01
C GLN A 4 5.77 -25.39 1.54
N VAL A 5 4.93 -24.61 2.22
CA VAL A 5 4.69 -24.72 3.67
C VAL A 5 3.18 -24.89 3.87
N ALA A 6 2.79 -25.93 4.61
CA ALA A 6 1.40 -26.20 5.03
C ALA A 6 0.33 -26.24 3.91
N GLY A 7 0.66 -26.74 2.71
CA GLY A 7 -0.32 -26.96 1.63
C GLY A 7 -0.76 -25.70 0.88
N TYR A 8 -0.22 -24.52 1.23
CA TYR A 8 -0.41 -23.30 0.47
C TYR A 8 0.74 -23.15 -0.53
N THR A 9 0.38 -23.01 -1.80
CA THR A 9 1.37 -22.81 -2.87
C THR A 9 1.71 -21.32 -2.89
N VAL A 10 2.82 -20.95 -2.25
CA VAL A 10 3.36 -19.58 -2.30
C VAL A 10 3.73 -19.30 -3.75
N SER A 11 2.86 -18.55 -4.42
CA SER A 11 2.93 -18.31 -5.85
C SER A 11 3.78 -17.09 -6.11
N LYS A 12 5.03 -17.32 -6.56
CA LYS A 12 5.92 -16.36 -7.22
C LYS A 12 5.94 -14.95 -6.57
N THR A 13 6.52 -14.84 -5.38
CA THR A 13 7.18 -13.59 -5.04
C THR A 13 8.46 -13.51 -5.86
N THR A 14 8.62 -12.42 -6.62
CA THR A 14 9.88 -12.11 -7.31
C THR A 14 10.95 -12.07 -6.22
N PRO A 15 11.99 -12.93 -6.25
CA PRO A 15 12.97 -12.96 -5.18
C PRO A 15 13.73 -11.63 -5.21
N LEU A 16 13.34 -10.73 -4.31
CA LEU A 16 14.15 -9.58 -3.97
C LEU A 16 15.45 -10.16 -3.40
N ASN A 17 16.56 -9.95 -4.11
CA ASN A 17 17.90 -10.29 -3.61
C ASN A 17 18.31 -9.26 -2.53
N LEU A 18 17.48 -9.14 -1.50
CA LEU A 18 17.65 -8.22 -0.38
C LEU A 18 17.63 -9.06 0.90
N SER A 19 18.43 -8.65 1.88
CA SER A 19 18.29 -9.11 3.26
C SER A 19 17.06 -8.50 3.92
N VAL A 20 16.60 -9.08 5.03
CA VAL A 20 15.45 -8.57 5.80
C VAL A 20 15.69 -7.12 6.25
N ASP A 21 16.88 -6.80 6.75
CA ASP A 21 17.25 -5.44 7.13
C ASP A 21 17.24 -4.47 5.94
N GLU A 22 17.73 -4.88 4.77
CA GLU A 22 17.67 -4.06 3.56
C GLU A 22 16.23 -3.84 3.10
N ALA A 23 15.38 -4.87 3.18
CA ALA A 23 13.96 -4.76 2.86
C ALA A 23 13.23 -3.82 3.83
N ILE A 24 13.57 -3.82 5.12
CA ILE A 24 13.04 -2.87 6.12
C ILE A 24 13.50 -1.43 5.82
N VAL A 25 14.77 -1.24 5.46
CA VAL A 25 15.26 0.10 5.10
C VAL A 25 14.62 0.59 3.80
N SER A 26 14.45 -0.31 2.83
CA SER A 26 13.80 0.01 1.56
C SER A 26 12.32 0.33 1.79
N SER A 27 11.60 -0.45 2.59
CA SER A 27 10.18 -0.23 2.85
C SER A 27 9.90 1.12 3.48
N ARG A 28 10.73 1.57 4.42
CA ARG A 28 10.64 2.92 5.01
C ARG A 28 10.89 4.03 4.00
N LYS A 29 11.85 3.84 3.11
CA LYS A 29 12.14 4.82 2.06
C LYS A 29 11.00 4.89 1.06
N SER A 30 10.53 3.75 0.57
CA SER A 30 9.48 3.67 -0.45
C SER A 30 8.13 4.12 0.11
N SER A 31 7.79 3.78 1.36
CA SER A 31 6.58 4.26 2.04
C SER A 31 6.60 5.78 2.26
N SER A 32 7.75 6.32 2.70
CA SER A 32 7.93 7.77 2.88
C SER A 32 7.89 8.51 1.54
N PHE A 33 8.51 7.96 0.50
CA PHE A 33 8.47 8.51 -0.84
C PHE A 33 7.04 8.56 -1.38
N LEU A 34 6.31 7.44 -1.29
CA LEU A 34 4.90 7.37 -1.71
C LEU A 34 4.05 8.38 -0.94
N ALA A 35 4.21 8.47 0.39
CA ALA A 35 3.46 9.43 1.20
C ALA A 35 3.77 10.89 0.85
N HIS A 36 5.03 11.25 0.62
CA HIS A 36 5.40 12.61 0.20
C HIS A 36 4.90 12.92 -1.20
N MET A 37 4.99 11.97 -2.12
CA MET A 37 4.47 12.13 -3.48
C MET A 37 2.96 12.35 -3.44
N LEU A 38 2.20 11.54 -2.72
CA LEU A 38 0.76 11.73 -2.53
C LEU A 38 0.40 13.10 -1.96
N ALA A 39 1.25 13.69 -1.12
CA ALA A 39 1.05 15.04 -0.58
C ALA A 39 1.35 16.16 -1.58
N MET A 40 2.14 15.88 -2.63
CA MET A 40 2.53 16.86 -3.66
C MET A 40 1.72 16.76 -4.95
N ILE A 41 1.19 15.59 -5.27
CA ILE A 41 0.36 15.42 -6.46
C ILE A 41 -1.06 15.90 -6.21
N ASP A 42 -1.68 16.46 -7.24
CA ASP A 42 -3.13 16.63 -7.23
C ASP A 42 -3.79 15.24 -7.23
N PRO A 43 -4.72 14.95 -6.30
CA PRO A 43 -5.46 13.69 -6.28
C PRO A 43 -6.01 13.32 -7.66
N GLN A 44 -6.55 14.27 -8.44
CA GLN A 44 -7.11 14.00 -9.77
C GLN A 44 -6.08 13.43 -10.76
N GLN A 45 -4.79 13.69 -10.54
CA GLN A 45 -3.70 13.22 -11.40
C GLN A 45 -3.12 11.88 -10.95
N ILE A 46 -3.56 11.31 -9.82
CA ILE A 46 -3.00 10.06 -9.28
C ILE A 46 -3.10 8.90 -10.29
N LYS A 47 -4.17 8.85 -11.08
CA LYS A 47 -4.38 7.81 -12.11
C LYS A 47 -3.47 7.95 -13.31
N ALA A 48 -3.07 9.18 -13.64
CA ALA A 48 -2.18 9.48 -14.76
C ALA A 48 -0.70 9.46 -14.34
N ASN A 49 -0.42 9.44 -13.03
CA ASN A 49 0.92 9.48 -12.51
C ASN A 49 1.53 8.08 -12.45
N GLU A 50 2.32 7.74 -13.45
CA GLU A 50 3.05 6.45 -13.51
C GLU A 50 4.02 6.30 -12.34
N THR A 51 4.71 7.37 -11.92
CA THR A 51 5.61 7.34 -10.76
C THR A 51 4.88 6.99 -9.46
N ALA A 52 3.63 7.44 -9.30
CA ALA A 52 2.81 7.09 -8.15
C ALA A 52 2.41 5.61 -8.15
N LYS A 53 2.11 5.05 -9.32
CA LYS A 53 1.83 3.62 -9.48
C LYS A 53 3.07 2.77 -9.25
N ASP A 54 4.21 3.15 -9.81
CA ASP A 54 5.48 2.43 -9.64
C ASP A 54 5.86 2.35 -8.15
N ALA A 55 5.76 3.46 -7.43
CA ALA A 55 6.04 3.49 -5.99
C ALA A 55 5.03 2.69 -5.17
N TYR A 56 3.76 2.66 -5.59
CA TYR A 56 2.73 1.82 -4.97
C TYR A 56 3.02 0.33 -5.18
N GLU A 57 3.37 -0.08 -6.39
CA GLU A 57 3.76 -1.47 -6.70
C GLU A 57 5.02 -1.90 -5.96
N GLU A 58 6.02 -1.02 -5.84
CA GLU A 58 7.22 -1.28 -5.05
C GLU A 58 6.89 -1.50 -3.56
N CYS A 59 6.00 -0.67 -3.00
CA CYS A 59 5.52 -0.84 -1.63
C CYS A 59 4.76 -2.17 -1.45
N LEU A 60 3.97 -2.59 -2.45
CA LEU A 60 3.28 -3.89 -2.42
C LEU A 60 4.27 -5.06 -2.43
N GLN A 61 5.27 -5.02 -3.30
CA GLN A 61 6.29 -6.07 -3.37
C GLN A 61 7.07 -6.19 -2.05
N LEU A 62 7.44 -5.06 -1.44
CA LEU A 62 8.12 -5.04 -0.15
C LEU A 62 7.21 -5.56 0.98
N LYS A 63 5.91 -5.26 0.92
CA LYS A 63 4.92 -5.76 1.88
C LYS A 63 4.77 -7.28 1.79
N GLU A 64 4.66 -7.82 0.58
CA GLU A 64 4.56 -9.28 0.39
C GLU A 64 5.83 -9.97 0.87
N TYR A 65 7.00 -9.48 0.48
CA TYR A 65 8.28 -10.03 0.91
C TYR A 65 8.44 -10.02 2.43
N LEU A 66 8.22 -8.87 3.09
CA LEU A 66 8.32 -8.76 4.55
C LEU A 66 7.28 -9.63 5.26
N SER A 67 6.10 -9.79 4.69
CA SER A 67 5.07 -10.69 5.23
C SER A 67 5.50 -12.15 5.13
N GLU A 68 6.17 -12.57 4.05
CA GLU A 68 6.78 -13.90 3.96
C GLU A 68 7.89 -14.08 4.99
N GLN A 69 8.72 -13.04 5.19
CA GLN A 69 9.80 -13.10 6.17
C GLN A 69 9.29 -13.24 7.60
N LEU A 70 8.11 -12.70 7.96
CA LEU A 70 7.49 -12.96 9.26
C LEU A 70 7.22 -14.44 9.53
N TRP A 71 6.99 -15.24 8.50
CA TRP A 71 6.76 -16.68 8.65
C TRP A 71 8.05 -17.49 8.73
N THR A 72 9.18 -16.93 8.28
CA THR A 72 10.50 -17.59 8.26
C THR A 72 11.47 -17.10 9.33
N GLU A 73 11.35 -15.85 9.80
CA GLU A 73 12.18 -15.28 10.86
C GLU A 73 11.77 -15.84 12.23
N VAL A 74 12.73 -16.45 12.94
CA VAL A 74 12.53 -17.04 14.27
C VAL A 74 12.97 -16.07 15.39
N GLU A 75 13.68 -14.99 15.05
CA GLU A 75 14.16 -14.00 16.02
C GLU A 75 13.11 -12.93 16.35
N THR A 76 12.79 -12.80 17.63
CA THR A 76 11.70 -11.96 18.15
C THR A 76 11.91 -10.44 17.93
N ASP A 77 13.18 -10.01 17.85
CA ASP A 77 13.54 -8.61 17.57
C ASP A 77 13.39 -8.27 16.07
N GLY A 78 13.72 -9.22 15.19
CA GLY A 78 13.49 -9.11 13.74
C GLY A 78 11.99 -9.01 13.42
N ILE A 79 11.17 -9.86 14.03
CA ILE A 79 9.71 -9.84 13.91
C ILE A 79 9.14 -8.45 14.23
N SER A 80 9.59 -7.83 15.33
CA SER A 80 9.09 -6.51 15.76
C SER A 80 9.41 -5.41 14.74
N LYS A 81 10.62 -5.46 14.15
CA LYS A 81 11.05 -4.50 13.12
C LYS A 81 10.31 -4.71 11.80
N VAL A 82 10.10 -5.96 11.40
CA VAL A 82 9.34 -6.32 10.20
C VAL A 82 7.88 -5.90 10.35
N GLN A 83 7.26 -6.11 11.52
CA GLN A 83 5.90 -5.64 11.80
C GLN A 83 5.78 -4.12 11.69
N ALA A 84 6.70 -3.37 12.31
CA ALA A 84 6.70 -1.90 12.19
C ALA A 84 6.82 -1.46 10.71
N ALA A 85 7.71 -2.08 9.94
CA ALA A 85 7.86 -1.81 8.51
C ALA A 85 6.59 -2.11 7.71
N LEU A 86 5.88 -3.21 8.02
CA LEU A 86 4.62 -3.59 7.38
C LEU A 86 3.47 -2.63 7.74
N GLU A 87 3.43 -2.12 8.96
CA GLU A 87 2.47 -1.08 9.38
C GLU A 87 2.71 0.21 8.60
N GLU A 88 3.96 0.67 8.50
CA GLU A 88 4.34 1.86 7.74
C GLU A 88 3.97 1.71 6.24
N LEU A 89 4.29 0.56 5.62
CA LEU A 89 3.88 0.26 4.25
C LEU A 89 2.37 0.26 4.09
N SER A 90 1.66 -0.41 5.00
CA SER A 90 0.19 -0.51 4.92
C SER A 90 -0.47 0.86 5.03
N GLN A 91 0.02 1.75 5.90
CA GLN A 91 -0.50 3.12 5.97
C GLN A 91 -0.28 3.91 4.68
N ALA A 92 0.89 3.76 4.03
CA ALA A 92 1.17 4.45 2.77
C ALA A 92 0.30 3.90 1.62
N LEU A 93 0.11 2.58 1.55
CA LEU A 93 -0.76 1.92 0.58
C LEU A 93 -2.22 2.35 0.75
N ILE A 94 -2.75 2.33 1.98
CA ILE A 94 -4.12 2.77 2.28
C ILE A 94 -4.32 4.23 1.88
N LYS A 95 -3.33 5.11 2.11
CA LYS A 95 -3.41 6.51 1.66
C LYS A 95 -3.48 6.63 0.14
N TYR A 96 -2.72 5.83 -0.59
CA TYR A 96 -2.79 5.78 -2.04
C TYR A 96 -4.19 5.32 -2.49
N GLU A 97 -4.71 4.23 -1.93
CA GLU A 97 -6.04 3.70 -2.22
C GLU A 97 -7.14 4.71 -1.91
N MET A 98 -7.12 5.35 -0.74
CA MET A 98 -8.08 6.42 -0.38
C MET A 98 -8.02 7.61 -1.34
N THR A 99 -6.82 8.00 -1.77
CA THR A 99 -6.65 9.11 -2.72
C THR A 99 -7.15 8.72 -4.11
N ASN A 100 -6.92 7.47 -4.52
CA ASN A 100 -7.43 6.93 -5.77
C ASN A 100 -8.97 6.76 -5.74
N ASP A 101 -9.53 6.29 -4.63
CA ASP A 101 -10.97 6.15 -4.40
C ASP A 101 -11.67 7.50 -4.34
N MET A 102 -11.03 8.55 -3.83
CA MET A 102 -11.57 9.92 -3.87
C MET A 102 -11.69 10.45 -5.31
N VAL A 103 -10.97 9.85 -6.26
CA VAL A 103 -10.94 10.23 -7.68
C VAL A 103 -11.79 9.29 -8.53
N GLU A 104 -11.97 8.02 -8.13
CA GLU A 104 -12.98 7.12 -8.69
C GLU A 104 -14.38 7.46 -8.19
N GLY A 105 -14.48 7.89 -6.94
CA GLY A 105 -15.65 8.51 -6.35
C GLY A 105 -15.79 9.96 -6.82
N GLU A 106 -16.20 10.13 -8.08
CA GLU A 106 -17.39 10.95 -8.32
C GLU A 106 -18.52 10.33 -7.46
N TRP A 107 -18.48 10.59 -6.15
CA TRP A 107 -19.72 10.66 -5.41
C TRP A 107 -20.47 11.75 -6.14
N GLU A 108 -21.46 11.35 -6.94
CA GLU A 108 -22.56 12.22 -7.30
C GLU A 108 -22.94 12.90 -5.98
N PHE A 109 -22.53 14.15 -5.82
CA PHE A 109 -23.08 15.01 -4.80
C PHE A 109 -24.53 15.12 -5.24
N VAL A 110 -25.38 14.21 -4.74
CA VAL A 110 -26.82 14.36 -4.86
C VAL A 110 -27.13 15.56 -3.98
N GLU A 111 -26.92 16.75 -4.55
CA GLU A 111 -27.51 17.98 -4.10
C GLU A 111 -28.98 17.63 -3.96
N SER A 112 -29.40 17.43 -2.72
CA SER A 112 -30.81 17.24 -2.35
C SER A 112 -31.47 18.61 -2.50
N SER A 113 -31.46 19.13 -3.72
CA SER A 113 -32.02 20.40 -4.10
C SER A 113 -33.53 20.27 -4.04
N THR A 114 -34.06 20.85 -2.96
CA THR A 114 -35.37 21.49 -2.90
C THR A 114 -36.60 20.59 -3.03
N CYS A 115 -37.03 20.00 -1.92
CA CYS A 115 -38.45 19.74 -1.72
C CYS A 115 -39.15 21.05 -1.31
N CYS A 116 -39.42 21.91 -2.30
CA CYS A 116 -40.50 22.88 -2.21
C CYS A 116 -41.83 22.09 -2.16
N VAL A 117 -42.42 21.95 -0.98
CA VAL A 117 -43.82 21.52 -0.86
C VAL A 117 -44.70 22.77 -0.93
N PRO A 118 -45.61 22.90 -1.90
CA PRO A 118 -46.65 23.92 -1.84
C PRO A 118 -47.70 23.45 -0.82
N SER A 119 -47.88 24.25 0.23
CA SER A 119 -49.02 24.11 1.14
C SER A 119 -50.28 24.57 0.41
N TYR A 120 -51.21 23.66 0.18
CA TYR A 120 -52.61 23.94 -0.09
C TYR A 120 -53.49 22.90 0.59
#